data_AF-A0A7X1A9L8-F1
#
_entry.id   AF-A0A7X1A9L8-F1
#
_cell.length_a   1.000
_cell.length_b   1.000
_cell.length_c   1.000
_cell.angle_alpha   90.00
_cell.angle_beta   90.00
_cell.angle_gamma   90.00
#
_symmetry.space_group_name_H-M   'P 1'
#
loop_
_entity.id
_entity.type
_entity.pdbx_description
1 polymer ?
#
loop_
_entity_poly.entity_id
_entity_poly.type
_entity_poly.pdbx_seq_one_letter_code
_entity_poly.pdbx_strand_id
1 'polypeptide(L)'
;MDYLNDLESVWGMDDTPEKVKVLERIIAGADLYNNIEDDIEAREMLIESCFTVGFPKKQLQAFSWLIKKWEDVDSDYYIDTDNLFWNYKWICADVPTFDEVSKAQIDGLLNDMKEKFEQQNYSLRL
;
A
#
# COMPACT_ATOMS: atom_id res chain seq x y z
N MET A 1 -5.44 11.10 21.33
CA MET A 1 -5.81 11.59 19.99
C MET A 1 -6.74 10.52 19.45
N ASP A 2 -7.97 10.87 19.12
CA ASP A 2 -8.96 9.90 18.64
C ASP A 2 -8.81 9.75 17.13
N TYR A 3 -8.12 8.68 16.72
CA TYR A 3 -7.79 8.44 15.32
C TYR A 3 -9.04 8.19 14.45
N LEU A 4 -10.18 7.90 15.07
CA LEU A 4 -11.46 7.74 14.38
C LEU A 4 -11.94 9.05 13.75
N ASN A 5 -11.71 10.19 14.41
CA ASN A 5 -12.01 11.50 13.80
C ASN A 5 -11.05 11.80 12.64
N ASP A 6 -9.78 11.39 12.76
CA ASP A 6 -8.81 11.52 11.68
C ASP A 6 -9.26 10.65 10.48
N LEU A 7 -9.72 9.41 10.72
CA LEU A 7 -10.22 8.48 9.70
C LEU A 7 -11.43 9.04 8.94
N GLU A 8 -12.42 9.62 9.62
CA GLU A 8 -13.56 10.24 8.93
C GLU A 8 -13.12 11.44 8.07
N SER A 9 -12.20 12.26 8.60
CA SER A 9 -11.77 13.49 7.93
C SER A 9 -10.86 13.25 6.71
N VAL A 10 -10.08 12.17 6.71
CA VAL A 10 -9.02 11.97 5.72
C VAL A 10 -9.56 11.68 4.31
N TRP A 11 -10.79 11.16 4.22
CA TRP A 11 -11.52 10.95 2.96
C TRP A 11 -11.75 12.24 2.17
N GLY A 12 -11.93 13.37 2.87
CA GLY A 12 -12.15 14.67 2.26
C GLY A 12 -10.88 15.46 1.95
N MET A 13 -9.70 14.90 2.27
CA MET A 13 -8.43 15.59 2.08
C MET A 13 -7.86 15.39 0.68
N ASP A 14 -7.35 16.47 0.10
CA ASP A 14 -6.50 16.41 -1.08
C ASP A 14 -5.19 15.68 -0.79
N ASP A 15 -4.64 15.00 -1.81
CA ASP A 15 -3.36 14.32 -1.75
C ASP A 15 -2.22 15.31 -1.55
N THR A 16 -1.89 15.54 -0.29
CA THR A 16 -0.91 16.50 0.17
C THR A 16 0.02 15.85 1.19
N PRO A 17 1.21 16.43 1.44
CA PRO A 17 2.07 15.97 2.53
C PRO A 17 1.38 15.96 3.91
N GLU A 18 0.32 16.75 4.09
CA GLU A 18 -0.46 16.75 5.32
C GLU A 18 -1.38 15.53 5.43
N LYS A 19 -2.06 15.15 4.34
CA LYS A 19 -2.85 13.91 4.29
C LYS A 19 -2.00 12.69 4.64
N VAL A 20 -0.77 12.62 4.13
CA VAL A 20 0.19 11.56 4.46
C VAL A 20 0.47 11.48 5.97
N LYS A 21 0.67 12.62 6.64
CA LYS A 21 0.88 12.62 8.11
C LYS A 21 -0.36 12.19 8.89
N VAL A 22 -1.56 12.55 8.40
CA VAL A 22 -2.82 12.15 9.01
C VAL A 22 -2.98 10.63 8.89
N LEU A 23 -2.74 10.07 7.71
CA LEU A 23 -2.76 8.62 7.47
C LEU A 23 -1.76 7.88 8.34
N GLU A 24 -0.55 8.40 8.54
CA GLU A 24 0.42 7.78 9.47
C GLU A 24 -0.07 7.75 10.93
N ARG A 25 -0.85 8.77 11.37
CA ARG A 25 -1.46 8.77 12.70
C ARG A 25 -2.62 7.79 12.79
N ILE A 26 -3.43 7.68 11.74
CA ILE A 26 -4.53 6.71 11.65
C ILE A 26 -3.96 5.30 11.76
N ILE A 27 -2.95 4.97 10.94
CA ILE A 27 -2.24 3.69 10.97
C ILE A 27 -1.68 3.42 12.37
N ALA A 28 -0.98 4.38 12.97
CA ALA A 28 -0.44 4.18 14.33
C ALA A 28 -1.54 3.96 15.39
N GLY A 29 -2.73 4.54 15.19
CA GLY A 29 -3.91 4.30 16.02
C GLY A 29 -4.49 2.90 15.79
N ALA A 30 -4.76 2.54 14.53
CA ALA A 30 -5.28 1.25 14.13
C ALA A 30 -4.36 0.10 14.62
N ASP A 31 -3.05 0.20 14.40
CA ASP A 31 -2.04 -0.75 14.88
C ASP A 31 -2.11 -0.89 16.43
N LEU A 32 -2.26 0.21 17.16
CA LEU A 32 -2.34 0.21 18.63
C LEU A 32 -3.59 -0.51 19.15
N TYR A 33 -4.71 -0.34 18.47
CA TYR A 33 -5.99 -0.95 18.86
C TYR A 33 -6.23 -2.32 18.19
N ASN A 34 -5.30 -2.78 17.35
CA ASN A 34 -5.46 -3.96 16.47
C ASN A 34 -6.72 -3.87 15.60
N ASN A 35 -7.07 -2.67 15.13
CA ASN A 35 -8.17 -2.49 14.19
C ASN A 35 -7.66 -2.68 12.76
N ILE A 36 -7.67 -3.94 12.31
CA ILE A 36 -7.07 -4.34 11.02
C ILE A 36 -7.81 -3.74 9.83
N GLU A 37 -9.12 -3.51 9.94
CA GLU A 37 -9.93 -2.93 8.86
C GLU A 37 -9.48 -1.48 8.59
N ASP A 38 -9.39 -0.67 9.63
CA ASP A 38 -8.87 0.71 9.54
C ASP A 38 -7.40 0.75 9.08
N ASP A 39 -6.59 -0.24 9.47
CA ASP A 39 -5.20 -0.37 9.01
C ASP A 39 -5.12 -0.62 7.50
N ILE A 40 -5.98 -1.51 6.97
CA ILE A 40 -6.06 -1.80 5.54
C ILE A 40 -6.46 -0.53 4.79
N GLU A 41 -7.57 0.09 5.19
CA GLU A 41 -8.12 1.29 4.55
C GLU A 41 -7.09 2.44 4.54
N ALA A 42 -6.49 2.74 5.69
CA ALA A 42 -5.53 3.83 5.80
C ALA A 42 -4.26 3.58 4.97
N ARG A 43 -3.81 2.32 4.85
CA ARG A 43 -2.64 1.95 4.04
C ARG A 43 -2.94 2.01 2.54
N GLU A 44 -4.14 1.64 2.11
CA GLU A 44 -4.57 1.81 0.71
C GLU A 44 -4.57 3.30 0.33
N MET A 45 -5.21 4.16 1.13
CA MET A 45 -5.22 5.61 0.91
C MET A 45 -3.80 6.22 0.95
N LEU A 46 -2.92 5.68 1.80
CA LEU A 46 -1.54 6.15 1.92
C LEU A 46 -0.74 5.82 0.66
N ILE A 47 -0.95 4.66 0.04
CA ILE A 47 -0.27 4.27 -1.19
C ILE A 47 -0.61 5.22 -2.33
N GLU A 48 -1.90 5.53 -2.49
CA GLU A 48 -2.39 6.47 -3.52
C GLU A 48 -1.86 7.88 -3.26
N SER A 49 -1.98 8.37 -2.02
CA SER A 49 -1.50 9.70 -1.64
C SER A 49 0.02 9.83 -1.86
N CYS A 50 0.80 8.80 -1.56
CA CYS A 50 2.25 8.82 -1.75
C CYS A 50 2.66 8.81 -3.22
N PHE A 51 1.84 8.23 -4.12
CA PHE A 51 2.06 8.27 -5.56
C PHE A 51 1.96 9.71 -6.08
N THR A 52 0.95 10.46 -5.64
CA THR A 52 0.75 11.87 -6.02
C THR A 52 1.80 12.79 -5.42
N VAL A 53 2.14 12.60 -4.13
CA VAL A 53 2.94 13.55 -3.36
C VAL A 53 4.46 13.28 -3.45
N GLY A 54 4.86 12.04 -3.79
CA GLY A 54 6.27 11.66 -3.92
C GLY A 54 6.89 11.19 -2.60
N PHE A 55 6.29 10.19 -1.96
CA PHE A 55 6.84 9.54 -0.75
C PHE A 55 7.01 8.01 -0.94
N PRO A 56 7.94 7.59 -1.82
CA PRO A 56 8.04 6.20 -2.26
C PRO A 56 8.41 5.20 -1.16
N LYS A 57 9.26 5.59 -0.21
CA LYS A 57 9.58 4.73 0.94
C LYS A 57 8.34 4.40 1.76
N LYS A 58 7.49 5.40 2.00
CA LYS A 58 6.25 5.23 2.76
C LYS A 58 5.25 4.39 1.99
N GLN A 59 5.13 4.65 0.68
CA GLN A 59 4.33 3.82 -0.23
C GLN A 59 4.75 2.35 -0.18
N LEU A 60 6.05 2.06 -0.33
CA LEU A 60 6.58 0.70 -0.30
C LEU A 60 6.36 0.00 1.05
N GLN A 61 6.50 0.73 2.16
CA GLN A 61 6.24 0.18 3.49
C GLN A 61 4.76 -0.18 3.69
N ALA A 62 3.85 0.71 3.30
CA ALA A 62 2.41 0.47 3.36
C ALA A 62 2.01 -0.70 2.45
N PHE A 63 2.52 -0.72 1.22
CA PHE A 63 2.27 -1.75 0.24
C PHE A 63 2.77 -3.13 0.68
N SER A 64 4.00 -3.20 1.22
CA SER A 64 4.57 -4.45 1.72
C SER A 64 3.74 -5.05 2.87
N TRP A 65 3.13 -4.20 3.70
CA TRP A 65 2.22 -4.65 4.75
C TRP A 65 0.94 -5.25 4.16
N LEU A 66 0.33 -4.58 3.18
CA LEU A 66 -0.88 -5.08 2.50
C LEU A 66 -0.64 -6.40 1.77
N ILE A 67 0.50 -6.55 1.08
CA ILE A 67 0.87 -7.81 0.43
C ILE A 67 0.96 -8.93 1.46
N LYS A 68 1.69 -8.71 2.56
CA LYS A 68 1.83 -9.72 3.61
C LYS A 68 0.46 -10.10 4.20
N LYS A 69 -0.45 -9.14 4.34
CA LYS A 69 -1.79 -9.37 4.87
C LYS A 69 -2.69 -10.08 3.85
N TRP A 70 -2.52 -9.82 2.56
CA TRP A 70 -3.21 -10.52 1.47
C TRP A 70 -2.72 -11.97 1.32
N GLU A 71 -1.44 -12.24 1.56
CA GLU A 71 -0.85 -13.59 1.55
C GLU A 71 -1.20 -14.43 2.80
N ASP A 72 -1.71 -13.79 3.85
CA ASP A 72 -2.09 -14.43 5.11
C ASP A 72 -3.37 -15.25 4.92
N VAL A 73 -3.20 -16.55 4.68
CA VAL A 73 -4.30 -17.51 4.45
C VAL A 73 -5.26 -17.65 5.63
N ASP A 74 -4.82 -17.24 6.83
CA ASP A 74 -5.62 -17.26 8.06
C ASP A 74 -6.30 -15.90 8.32
N SER A 75 -6.16 -14.92 7.40
CA SER A 75 -6.79 -13.61 7.52
C SER A 75 -8.29 -13.68 7.25
N ASP A 76 -9.08 -13.27 8.24
CA ASP A 76 -10.53 -13.04 8.07
C ASP A 76 -10.86 -11.73 7.33
N TYR A 77 -9.85 -10.90 7.03
CA TYR A 77 -10.03 -9.59 6.39
C TYR A 77 -9.86 -9.68 4.88
N TYR A 78 -10.78 -9.06 4.17
CA TYR A 78 -10.75 -8.95 2.72
C TYR A 78 -9.84 -7.80 2.28
N ILE A 79 -8.96 -8.08 1.33
CA ILE A 79 -8.19 -7.08 0.60
C ILE A 79 -8.56 -7.24 -0.87
N ASP A 80 -8.99 -6.16 -1.51
CA ASP A 80 -9.34 -6.17 -2.93
C ASP A 80 -8.08 -6.48 -3.76
N THR A 81 -8.06 -7.67 -4.36
CA THR A 81 -6.92 -8.17 -5.13
C THR A 81 -6.69 -7.33 -6.39
N ASP A 82 -7.77 -6.83 -7.01
CA ASP A 82 -7.65 -6.06 -8.24
C ASP A 82 -7.05 -4.68 -7.95
N ASN A 83 -7.50 -4.04 -6.87
CA ASN A 83 -6.91 -2.78 -6.39
C ASN A 83 -5.44 -2.96 -5.96
N LEU A 84 -5.16 -4.03 -5.21
CA LEU A 84 -3.80 -4.35 -4.76
C LEU A 84 -2.85 -4.57 -5.95
N PHE A 85 -3.30 -5.30 -6.98
CA PHE A 85 -2.50 -5.58 -8.17
C PHE A 85 -2.35 -4.34 -9.07
N TRP A 86 -3.35 -3.47 -9.10
CA TRP A 86 -3.24 -2.17 -9.75
C TRP A 86 -2.15 -1.32 -9.10
N ASN A 87 -2.14 -1.24 -7.77
CA ASN A 87 -1.08 -0.57 -7.00
C ASN A 87 0.29 -1.24 -7.23
N TYR A 88 0.34 -2.58 -7.26
CA TYR A 88 1.55 -3.34 -7.56
C TYR A 88 2.18 -2.88 -8.89
N LYS A 89 1.37 -2.79 -9.95
CA LYS A 89 1.83 -2.35 -11.27
C LYS A 89 2.49 -0.97 -11.23
N TRP A 90 1.86 0.00 -10.58
CA TRP A 90 2.37 1.37 -10.52
C TRP A 90 3.63 1.48 -9.66
N ILE A 91 3.67 0.78 -8.53
CA ILE A 91 4.86 0.71 -7.68
C ILE A 91 6.03 0.10 -8.46
N CYS A 92 5.84 -1.03 -9.15
CA CYS A 92 6.87 -1.63 -9.99
C CYS A 92 7.40 -0.69 -11.10
N ALA A 93 6.53 0.16 -11.64
CA ALA A 93 6.91 1.13 -12.66
C ALA A 93 7.71 2.31 -12.08
N ASP A 94 7.43 2.71 -10.84
CA ASP A 94 8.00 3.91 -10.21
C ASP A 94 9.29 3.63 -9.42
N VAL A 95 9.39 2.46 -8.79
CA VAL A 95 10.56 2.03 -7.99
C VAL A 95 11.92 2.21 -8.67
N PRO A 96 12.08 1.95 -9.99
CA PRO A 96 13.34 2.19 -10.69
C PRO A 96 13.82 3.64 -10.75
N THR A 97 12.96 4.60 -10.42
CA THR A 97 13.32 6.03 -10.40
C THR A 97 14.07 6.44 -9.14
N PHE A 98 14.13 5.58 -8.12
CA PHE A 98 14.82 5.86 -6.86
C PHE A 98 16.27 5.37 -6.89
N ASP A 99 17.20 6.32 -6.82
CA ASP A 99 18.65 6.06 -6.82
C ASP A 99 19.11 5.07 -5.72
N GLU A 100 18.34 4.97 -4.65
CA GLU A 100 18.62 4.11 -3.50
C GLU A 100 18.15 2.65 -3.67
N VAL A 101 17.35 2.36 -4.70
CA VAL A 101 16.87 1.01 -4.97
C VAL A 101 17.80 0.33 -5.97
N SER A 102 18.42 -0.76 -5.56
CA SER A 102 19.30 -1.53 -6.43
C SER A 102 18.52 -2.28 -7.50
N LYS A 103 19.17 -2.54 -8.65
CA LYS A 103 18.61 -3.39 -9.71
C LYS A 103 18.11 -4.74 -9.20
N ALA A 104 18.84 -5.37 -8.27
CA ALA A 104 18.44 -6.65 -7.70
C ALA A 104 17.10 -6.57 -6.93
N GLN A 105 16.83 -5.46 -6.24
CA GLN A 105 15.56 -5.23 -5.57
C GLN A 105 14.42 -5.00 -6.57
N ILE A 106 14.69 -4.27 -7.65
CA ILE A 106 13.73 -4.08 -8.75
C ILE A 106 13.37 -5.42 -9.39
N ASP A 107 14.38 -6.21 -9.76
CA ASP A 107 14.20 -7.53 -10.38
C ASP A 107 13.42 -8.48 -9.43
N GLY A 108 13.71 -8.43 -8.12
CA GLY A 108 12.99 -9.17 -7.10
C GLY A 108 11.51 -8.78 -7.00
N LEU A 109 11.21 -7.48 -6.98
CA LEU A 109 9.84 -6.97 -6.94
C LEU A 109 9.05 -7.34 -8.20
N LEU A 110 9.67 -7.25 -9.38
CA LEU A 110 9.05 -7.66 -10.65
C LEU A 110 8.76 -9.16 -10.70
N ASN A 111 9.67 -9.98 -10.17
CA ASN A 111 9.45 -11.43 -10.09
C ASN A 111 8.32 -11.76 -9.11
N ASP A 112 8.27 -11.09 -7.95
CA ASP A 112 7.20 -11.27 -6.98
C ASP A 112 5.82 -10.90 -7.57
N MET A 113 5.74 -9.77 -8.27
CA MET A 113 4.54 -9.36 -9.01
C MET A 113 4.13 -10.43 -10.04
N LYS A 114 5.09 -10.95 -10.81
CA LYS A 114 4.82 -11.98 -11.82
C LYS A 114 4.22 -13.23 -11.20
N GLU A 115 4.83 -13.75 -10.14
CA GLU A 115 4.38 -14.98 -9.47
C GLU A 115 2.95 -14.80 -8.92
N LYS A 116 2.64 -13.66 -8.31
CA LYS A 116 1.30 -13.35 -7.77
C LYS A 116 0.25 -13.20 -8.87
N PHE A 117 0.59 -12.58 -9.98
CA PHE A 117 -0.31 -12.46 -11.13
C PHE A 117 -0.62 -13.84 -11.74
N GLU A 118 0.40 -14.69 -11.90
CA GLU A 118 0.22 -16.06 -12.40
C GLU A 118 -0.64 -16.92 -11.45
N GLN A 119 -0.46 -16.80 -10.13
CA GLN A 119 -1.30 -17.49 -9.13
C GLN A 119 -2.79 -17.18 -9.27
N GLN A 120 -3.12 -15.94 -9.66
CA GLN A 120 -4.48 -15.48 -9.86
C GLN A 120 -4.97 -15.64 -11.32
N ASN A 121 -4.20 -16.35 -12.16
CA ASN A 121 -4.48 -16.57 -13.59
C ASN A 121 -4.58 -15.29 -14.43
N TYR A 122 -3.94 -14.20 -14.00
CA TYR A 122 -3.81 -12.98 -14.81
C TYR A 122 -2.84 -13.19 -15.97
N SER A 123 -3.07 -12.47 -17.07
CA SER A 123 -2.12 -12.43 -18.18
C SER A 123 -0.91 -11.57 -17.81
N LEU A 124 0.29 -12.03 -18.16
CA LEU A 124 1.51 -11.23 -18.08
C LEU A 124 1.67 -10.23 -19.25
N ARG A 125 0.66 -10.13 -20.12
CA ARG A 125 0.63 -9.11 -21.16
C ARG A 125 0.09 -7.82 -20.56
N LEU A 126 0.99 -6.86 -20.37
CA LEU A 126 0.66 -5.46 -20.04
C LEU A 126 0.07 -4.74 -21.26
#